data_AF-A0A5C7W3S2-F1
#
_entry.id   AF-A0A5C7W3S2-F1
#
_cell.length_a   1.000
_cell.length_b   1.000
_cell.length_c   1.000
_cell.angle_alpha   90.00
_cell.angle_beta   90.00
_cell.angle_gamma   90.00
#
_symmetry.space_group_name_H-M   'P 1'
#
loop_
_entity.id
_entity.type
_entity.pdbx_description
1 polymer ?
#
loop_
_entity_poly.entity_id
_entity_poly.type
_entity_poly.pdbx_seq_one_letter_code
_entity_poly.pdbx_strand_id
1 'polypeptide(L)' 'MSEKKAYPLRINAEVLAAAQRWADDELRSLNAQIEYVLRDALRRAGRLPKPGEARENNA' A
#
# COMPACT_ATOMS: atom_id res chain seq x y z
N MET A 1 10.96 12.91 4.04
CA MET A 1 10.37 11.74 3.37
C MET A 1 9.74 10.89 4.45
N SER A 2 8.43 10.63 4.37
CA SER A 2 7.75 9.72 5.31
C SER A 2 8.46 8.37 5.30
N GLU A 3 8.87 7.92 6.48
CA GLU A 3 9.61 6.68 6.67
C GLU A 3 8.81 5.49 6.12
N LYS A 4 9.43 4.68 5.27
CA LYS A 4 8.82 3.47 4.72
C LYS A 4 9.36 2.27 5.49
N LYS A 5 8.50 1.62 6.27
CA LYS A 5 8.86 0.39 6.97
C LYS A 5 8.76 -0.79 6.02
N ALA A 6 9.85 -1.51 5.80
CA ALA A 6 9.83 -2.76 5.06
C ALA A 6 9.12 -3.85 5.88
N TYR A 7 8.18 -4.57 5.26
CA TYR A 7 7.45 -5.65 5.89
C TYR A 7 7.33 -6.84 4.93
N PRO A 8 7.65 -8.08 5.35
CA PRO A 8 7.49 -9.26 4.50
C PRO A 8 6.00 -9.57 4.29
N LEU A 9 5.50 -9.36 3.07
CA LEU A 9 4.12 -9.63 2.71
C LEU A 9 3.95 -11.09 2.29
N ARG A 10 3.12 -11.84 3.01
CA ARG A 10 2.66 -13.17 2.57
C ARG A 10 1.42 -12.98 1.70
N ILE A 11 1.53 -13.32 0.42
CA ILE A 11 0.47 -13.13 -0.58
C ILE A 11 0.45 -14.32 -1.54
N ASN A 12 -0.74 -14.66 -2.05
CA ASN A 12 -0.89 -15.66 -3.09
C ASN A 12 -0.17 -15.21 -4.38
N ALA A 13 0.53 -16.15 -5.04
CA ALA A 13 1.35 -15.86 -6.23
C ALA A 13 0.53 -15.33 -7.43
N GLU A 14 -0.68 -15.83 -7.65
CA GLU A 14 -1.55 -15.39 -8.75
C GLU A 14 -2.03 -13.96 -8.53
N VAL A 15 -2.33 -13.60 -7.28
CA VAL A 15 -2.70 -12.23 -6.90
C VAL A 15 -1.52 -11.28 -7.11
N LEU A 16 -0.31 -11.69 -6.73
CA LEU A 16 0.89 -10.89 -6.94
C LEU A 16 1.16 -10.66 -8.43
N ALA A 17 1.01 -11.70 -9.25
CA ALA A 17 1.17 -11.62 -10.70
C ALA A 17 0.13 -10.70 -11.35
N ALA A 18 -1.13 -10.74 -10.89
CA ALA A 18 -2.16 -9.82 -11.36
C ALA A 18 -1.85 -8.36 -10.97
N ALA A 19 -1.38 -8.13 -9.74
CA ALA A 19 -0.97 -6.80 -9.30
C ALA A 19 0.24 -6.26 -10.09
N GLN A 20 1.19 -7.13 -10.45
CA GLN A 20 2.34 -6.75 -11.28
C GLN A 20 1.90 -6.29 -12.67
N ARG A 21 1.03 -7.06 -13.35
CA ARG A 21 0.51 -6.67 -14.67
C ARG A 21 -0.21 -5.31 -14.63
N TRP A 22 -1.05 -5.10 -13.61
CA TRP A 22 -1.74 -3.82 -13.45
C TRP A 22 -0.76 -2.67 -13.19
N ALA A 23 0.30 -2.90 -12.39
CA ALA A 23 1.34 -1.91 -12.18
C ALA A 23 2.08 -1.57 -13.49
N ASP A 24 2.38 -2.57 -14.31
CA ASP A 24 3.04 -2.41 -15.60
C ASP A 24 2.17 -1.60 -16.58
N ASP A 25 0.85 -1.88 -16.63
CA ASP A 25 -0.12 -1.15 -17.44
C ASP A 25 -0.20 0.35 -17.07
N GLU A 26 0.00 0.68 -15.79
CA GLU A 26 0.03 2.06 -15.28
C GLU A 26 1.44 2.68 -15.25
N LEU A 27 2.46 2.01 -15.79
CA LEU A 27 3.87 2.43 -15.74
C LEU A 27 4.33 2.75 -14.30
N ARG A 28 3.90 1.94 -13.34
CA ARG A 28 4.17 2.09 -11.91
C ARG A 28 4.95 0.90 -11.38
N SER A 29 5.76 1.10 -10.34
CA SER A 29 6.32 -0.03 -9.60
C SER A 29 5.24 -0.81 -8.84
N LEU A 30 5.43 -2.12 -8.72
CA LEU A 30 4.54 -3.01 -7.96
C LEU A 30 4.33 -2.52 -6.51
N ASN A 31 5.39 -2.07 -5.83
CA ASN A 31 5.27 -1.54 -4.47
C ASN A 31 4.39 -0.30 -4.40
N ALA A 32 4.51 0.62 -5.37
CA ALA A 32 3.66 1.79 -5.42
C ALA A 32 2.20 1.43 -5.78
N GLN A 33 1.98 0.38 -6.57
CA GLN A 33 0.64 -0.12 -6.88
C GLN A 33 -0.02 -0.72 -5.64
N ILE A 34 0.70 -1.58 -4.91
CA ILE A 34 0.23 -2.17 -3.65
C ILE A 34 -0.12 -1.07 -2.64
N GLU A 35 0.74 -0.08 -2.46
CA GLU A 35 0.49 1.07 -1.56
C GLU A 35 -0.77 1.84 -1.98
N TYR A 36 -0.94 2.11 -3.28
CA TYR A 36 -2.11 2.82 -3.79
C TYR A 36 -3.41 2.06 -3.47
N VAL A 37 -3.46 0.76 -3.78
CA VAL A 37 -4.63 -0.10 -3.55
C VAL A 37 -4.95 -0.19 -2.06
N LEU A 38 -3.95 -0.41 -1.20
CA LEU A 38 -4.15 -0.49 0.25
C LEU A 38 -4.66 0.83 0.81
N ARG A 39 -4.09 1.95 0.39
CA ARG A 39 -4.52 3.28 0.83
C ARG A 39 -5.94 3.60 0.38
N ASP A 40 -6.32 3.21 -0.84
CA ASP A 40 -7.67 3.40 -1.34
C ASP A 40 -8.68 2.52 -0.59
N ALA A 41 -8.35 1.25 -0.36
CA ALA A 41 -9.18 0.33 0.43
C ALA A 41 -9.39 0.85 1.87
N LEU A 42 -8.32 1.31 2.53
CA LEU A 42 -8.40 1.91 3.87
C LEU A 42 -9.24 3.18 3.88
N ARG A 43 -9.12 4.03 2.85
CA ARG A 43 -9.94 5.24 2.70
C ARG A 43 -11.42 4.88 2.59
N ARG A 44 -11.76 3.95 1.69
CA ARG A 44 -13.15 3.49 1.49
C ARG A 44 -13.73 2.85 2.74
N ALA A 45 -12.90 2.15 3.52
CA ALA A 45 -13.29 1.56 4.79
C ALA A 45 -13.35 2.57 5.96
N GLY A 46 -12.97 3.84 5.74
CA GLY A 46 -12.90 4.85 6.81
C GLY A 46 -11.81 4.59 7.85
N ARG A 47 -10.75 3.85 7.50
CA ARG A 47 -9.68 3.38 8.39
C ARG A 47 -8.35 4.12 8.23
N LEU A 48 -8.31 5.17 7.43
CA LEU A 48 -7.12 6.03 7.39
C LEU A 48 -7.02 6.82 8.69
N PRO A 49 -5.81 6.93 9.30
CA PRO A 49 -5.61 7.69 10.52
C PRO A 49 -5.97 9.16 10.29
N LYS A 50 -6.56 9.79 11.30
CA LYS A 50 -6.89 11.22 11.23
C LYS A 50 -5.59 12.06 11.21
N PRO A 51 -5.60 13.26 10.60
CA PRO A 51 -4.45 14.16 10.64
C PRO A 51 -4.15 14.56 12.10
N GLY A 52 -3.23 13.84 12.75
CA GLY A 52 -2.92 13.97 14.18
C GLY A 52 -2.38 12.68 14.80
N GLU A 53 -3.05 11.55 14.55
CA GLU A 53 -2.73 10.24 15.18
C GLU A 53 -1.51 9.56 14.56
N ALA A 54 -1.23 9.80 13.28
CA ALA A 54 -0.14 9.15 12.55
C ALA A 54 1.28 9.53 13.04
N ARG A 55 1.40 10.59 13.86
CA ARG A 55 2.70 11.04 14.40
C ARG A 55 3.14 10.27 15.65
N GLU A 56 2.21 9.70 16.41
CA GLU A 56 2.54 8.96 17.65
C GLU A 56 2.97 7.50 17.37
N ASN A 57 2.49 6.89 16.29
CA ASN A 57 2.70 5.46 16.02
C ASN A 57 4.06 5.11 15.37
N ASN A 58 4.94 6.09 15.17
CA ASN A 58 6.28 5.91 14.58
C ASN A 58 7.42 6.25 15.57
N ALA A 59 7.12 6.36 16.87
CA ALA A 59 8.11 6.49 17.93
C ALA A 59 8.53 5.12 18.49
#